data_AF-A0A2P8GHG7-F1
#
_entry.id   AF-A0A2P8GHG7-F1
#
_cell.length_a   1.000
_cell.length_b   1.000
_cell.length_c   1.000
_cell.angle_alpha   90.00
_cell.angle_beta   90.00
_cell.angle_gamma   90.00
#
_symmetry.space_group_name_H-M   'P 1'
#
loop_
_entity.id
_entity.type
_entity.pdbx_description
1 polymer ?
#
loop_
_entity_poly.entity_id
_entity_poly.type
_entity_poly.pdbx_seq_one_letter_code
_entity_poly.pdbx_strand_id
1 'polypeptide(L)'
;MVKLEYIWLDGYQPTQSLRSKTKIERNFSGKLEDLPMWSFDGSSTRQAPGGSSDCLLKPVFMVKDPQRKDAYLVMCEVLEASGKPHASNGRATIEDDDNDFWFGFEQEYFLWSPDNNKPLGFPDGGYPNPQGQYYCSVGANNAFGRDIVEEHLDVCLAAGLNVEGINAEVAAGQWEFQIFAKGAKEAGDQIWIARYLLERIGEKYGVSINWHCKPLGTLDWNGSGMHANFSNTLLRTAGNKVVYDKVCEAFRPVVREHIDVYGADNHLRLTGLHETASIHDFSYGVSDRGASIRIPVATVEKGWKGYLEDRRPNSAADPYKVAARIIKTVKSVAV
;
A
#
# COMPACT_ATOMS: atom_id res chain seq x y z
N MET A 1 32.19 -2.48 5.54
CA MET A 1 31.28 -3.64 5.58
C MET A 1 29.90 -3.09 5.85
N VAL A 2 28.92 -3.46 5.02
CA VAL A 2 27.54 -2.99 5.11
C VAL A 2 26.58 -4.18 5.21
N LYS A 3 25.43 -3.94 5.82
CA LYS A 3 24.31 -4.88 5.88
C LYS A 3 23.29 -4.52 4.81
N LEU A 4 22.98 -5.44 3.92
CA LEU A 4 21.97 -5.28 2.88
C LEU A 4 20.77 -6.16 3.26
N GLU A 5 19.68 -5.56 3.73
CA GLU A 5 18.45 -6.27 4.06
C GLU A 5 17.62 -6.43 2.78
N TYR A 6 17.67 -7.61 2.17
CA TYR A 6 16.90 -7.92 0.97
C TYR A 6 15.47 -8.23 1.41
N ILE A 7 14.51 -7.49 0.87
CA ILE A 7 13.08 -7.57 1.21
C ILE A 7 12.32 -7.97 -0.06
N TRP A 8 11.38 -8.91 0.07
CA TRP A 8 10.54 -9.37 -1.04
C TRP A 8 9.17 -9.82 -0.57
N LEU A 9 8.26 -10.01 -1.54
CA LEU A 9 6.92 -10.56 -1.30
C LEU A 9 6.90 -12.06 -1.53
N ASP A 10 6.29 -12.79 -0.60
CA ASP A 10 6.08 -14.23 -0.74
C ASP A 10 4.95 -14.60 -1.72
N GLY A 11 4.66 -15.89 -1.84
CA GLY A 11 3.63 -16.44 -2.72
C GLY A 11 2.34 -16.84 -2.01
N TYR A 12 2.13 -16.41 -0.76
CA TYR A 12 0.90 -16.74 -0.06
C TYR A 12 -0.32 -16.08 -0.73
N GLN A 13 -1.45 -16.79 -0.66
CA GLN A 13 -2.73 -16.37 -1.23
C GLN A 13 -3.80 -16.49 -0.14
N PRO A 14 -4.80 -15.60 -0.12
CA PRO A 14 -5.05 -14.54 -1.11
C PRO A 14 -4.22 -13.26 -0.93
N THR A 15 -3.48 -13.15 0.17
CA THR A 15 -2.66 -11.97 0.51
C THR A 15 -1.20 -12.36 0.68
N GLN A 16 -0.31 -11.63 0.02
CA GLN A 16 1.15 -11.82 0.13
C GLN A 16 1.68 -11.16 1.41
N SER A 17 2.74 -11.73 1.98
CA SER A 17 3.45 -11.15 3.12
C SER A 17 4.88 -10.77 2.75
N LEU A 18 5.45 -9.84 3.52
CA LEU A 18 6.85 -9.45 3.42
C LEU A 18 7.76 -10.52 4.03
N ARG A 19 8.91 -10.71 3.39
CA ARG A 19 10.02 -11.55 3.87
C ARG A 19 11.30 -10.76 3.75
N SER A 20 12.28 -11.02 4.61
CA SER A 20 13.60 -10.42 4.46
C SER A 20 14.74 -11.30 4.93
N LYS A 21 15.96 -10.96 4.50
CA LYS A 21 17.22 -11.50 5.05
C LYS A 21 18.40 -10.58 4.76
N THR A 22 19.41 -10.62 5.63
CA THR A 22 20.59 -9.78 5.52
C THR A 22 21.74 -10.43 4.72
N LYS A 23 22.25 -9.74 3.70
CA LYS A 23 23.57 -10.01 3.09
C LYS A 23 24.62 -9.09 3.72
N ILE A 24 25.82 -9.60 3.97
CA ILE A 24 26.96 -8.78 4.35
C ILE A 24 27.81 -8.51 3.11
N GLU A 25 28.06 -7.24 2.81
CA GLU A 25 28.90 -6.82 1.69
C GLU A 25 30.07 -5.95 2.17
N ARG A 26 31.27 -6.16 1.63
CA ARG A 26 32.48 -5.44 2.05
C ARG A 26 32.75 -4.22 1.18
N ASN A 27 32.49 -4.33 -0.12
CA ASN A 27 32.88 -3.33 -1.13
C ASN A 27 31.65 -2.72 -1.83
N PHE A 28 30.62 -2.39 -1.05
CA PHE A 28 29.42 -1.78 -1.60
C PHE A 28 29.63 -0.29 -1.86
N SER A 29 29.32 0.17 -3.07
CA SER A 29 29.48 1.56 -3.49
C SER A 29 28.41 2.51 -2.93
N GLY A 30 27.30 1.95 -2.41
CA GLY A 30 26.12 2.73 -2.05
C GLY A 30 25.13 2.93 -3.19
N LYS A 31 25.31 2.25 -4.33
CA LYS A 31 24.46 2.39 -5.54
C LYS A 31 23.64 1.14 -5.82
N LEU A 32 22.42 1.33 -6.36
CA LEU A 32 21.47 0.25 -6.63
C LEU A 32 22.00 -0.75 -7.67
N GLU A 33 22.64 -0.24 -8.73
CA GLU A 33 23.18 -1.03 -9.83
C GLU A 33 24.30 -1.99 -9.42
N ASP A 34 24.95 -1.73 -8.29
CA ASP A 34 26.03 -2.55 -7.74
C ASP A 34 25.51 -3.65 -6.79
N LEU A 35 24.20 -3.68 -6.51
CA LEU A 35 23.61 -4.71 -5.65
C LEU A 35 23.54 -6.04 -6.41
N PRO A 36 24.13 -7.12 -5.86
CA PRO A 36 24.10 -8.40 -6.53
C PRO A 36 22.69 -9.00 -6.51
N MET A 37 22.36 -9.75 -7.56
CA MET A 37 21.28 -10.73 -7.51
C MET A 37 21.52 -11.69 -6.33
N TRP A 38 20.44 -12.15 -5.71
CA TRP A 38 20.51 -13.21 -4.70
C TRP A 38 19.47 -14.29 -4.97
N SER A 39 19.44 -15.33 -4.16
CA SER A 39 18.48 -16.42 -4.26
C SER A 39 17.90 -16.75 -2.91
N PHE A 40 16.77 -17.43 -2.87
CA PHE A 40 16.15 -17.95 -1.66
C PHE A 40 15.39 -19.24 -1.97
N ASP A 41 15.08 -20.00 -0.92
CA ASP A 41 14.26 -21.20 -1.02
C ASP A 41 12.77 -20.82 -1.14
N GLY A 42 12.25 -20.88 -2.36
CA GLY A 42 10.87 -20.58 -2.69
C GLY A 42 9.86 -21.60 -2.15
N SER A 43 10.30 -22.79 -1.74
CA SER A 43 9.39 -23.79 -1.15
C SER A 43 8.88 -23.37 0.23
N SER A 44 9.71 -22.64 0.97
CA SER A 44 9.38 -22.08 2.28
C SER A 44 8.49 -20.83 2.21
N THR A 45 8.18 -20.32 1.01
CA THR A 45 7.42 -19.08 0.79
C THR A 45 6.28 -19.24 -0.21
N ARG A 46 5.89 -20.48 -0.56
CA ARG A 46 4.84 -20.79 -1.56
C ARG A 46 5.14 -20.29 -2.98
N GLN A 47 6.41 -20.23 -3.36
CA GLN A 47 6.87 -19.73 -4.66
C GLN A 47 7.52 -20.82 -5.52
N ALA A 48 7.83 -21.99 -4.97
CA ALA A 48 8.35 -23.10 -5.75
C ALA A 48 8.06 -24.48 -5.09
N PRO A 49 8.02 -25.58 -5.85
CA PRO A 49 7.95 -26.92 -5.27
C PRO A 49 9.31 -27.33 -4.67
N GLY A 50 9.30 -28.21 -3.67
CA GLY A 50 10.52 -28.60 -2.94
C GLY A 50 11.63 -29.28 -3.77
N GLY A 51 11.31 -29.86 -4.92
CA GLY A 51 12.31 -30.51 -5.80
C GLY A 51 13.09 -29.58 -6.74
N SER A 52 12.65 -28.32 -6.88
CA SER A 52 13.28 -27.28 -7.70
C SER A 52 12.88 -25.92 -7.13
N SER A 53 13.43 -25.58 -5.96
CA SER A 53 12.87 -24.51 -5.13
C SER A 53 13.56 -23.15 -5.23
N ASP A 54 14.64 -23.03 -6.01
CA ASP A 54 15.36 -21.76 -6.11
C ASP A 54 14.53 -20.68 -6.80
N CYS A 55 14.34 -19.57 -6.09
CA CYS A 55 13.85 -18.30 -6.64
C CYS A 55 14.96 -17.25 -6.52
N LEU A 56 14.94 -16.26 -7.42
CA LEU A 56 15.94 -15.19 -7.45
C LEU A 56 15.36 -13.88 -6.93
N LEU A 57 16.20 -13.08 -6.28
CA LEU A 57 15.93 -11.73 -5.82
C LEU A 57 16.69 -10.76 -6.69
N LYS A 58 15.94 -9.90 -7.41
CA LYS A 58 16.48 -8.81 -8.20
C LYS A 58 16.28 -7.49 -7.45
N PRO A 59 17.34 -6.83 -6.99
CA PRO A 59 17.24 -5.50 -6.40
C PRO A 59 16.60 -4.50 -7.37
N VAL A 60 15.61 -3.74 -6.90
CA VAL A 60 14.88 -2.75 -7.72
C VAL A 60 14.71 -1.39 -7.08
N PHE A 61 14.83 -1.31 -5.76
CA PHE A 61 14.81 -0.06 -5.00
C PHE A 61 15.65 -0.22 -3.73
N MET A 62 16.30 0.85 -3.30
CA MET A 62 17.18 0.82 -2.14
C MET A 62 17.13 2.15 -1.38
N VAL A 63 17.08 2.03 -0.05
CA VAL A 63 17.22 3.16 0.88
C VAL A 63 18.21 2.80 1.98
N LYS A 64 18.71 3.80 2.71
CA LYS A 64 19.45 3.54 3.95
C LYS A 64 18.50 2.98 5.00
N ASP A 65 18.96 2.04 5.81
CA ASP A 65 18.22 1.57 6.98
C ASP A 65 18.61 2.44 8.19
N PRO A 66 17.73 3.35 8.65
CA PRO A 66 18.05 4.23 9.78
C PRO A 66 18.04 3.51 11.14
N GLN A 67 17.48 2.29 11.22
CA GLN A 67 17.39 1.51 12.45
C GLN A 67 18.64 0.63 12.68
N ARG A 68 19.54 0.52 11.70
CA ARG A 68 20.77 -0.28 11.81
C ARG A 68 21.98 0.53 11.36
N LYS A 69 23.06 0.45 12.14
CA LYS A 69 24.36 1.01 11.75
C LYS A 69 24.88 0.38 10.44
N ASP A 70 25.33 1.21 9.49
CA ASP A 70 25.94 0.78 8.21
C ASP A 70 25.06 -0.21 7.43
N ALA A 71 23.80 0.15 7.20
CA ALA A 71 22.80 -0.74 6.60
C ALA A 71 21.92 -0.07 5.53
N TYR A 72 21.40 -0.90 4.63
CA TYR A 72 20.47 -0.54 3.57
C TYR A 72 19.30 -1.52 3.55
N LEU A 73 18.11 -1.03 3.23
CA LEU A 73 16.94 -1.83 2.88
C LEU A 73 16.90 -1.93 1.35
N VAL A 74 16.68 -3.14 0.83
CA VAL A 74 16.74 -3.46 -0.60
C VAL A 74 15.45 -4.16 -1.01
N MET A 75 14.52 -3.41 -1.60
CA MET A 75 13.31 -4.00 -2.17
C MET A 75 13.67 -4.79 -3.43
N CYS A 76 13.15 -6.00 -3.53
CA CYS A 76 13.48 -6.93 -4.61
C CYS A 76 12.24 -7.42 -5.36
N GLU A 77 12.39 -7.55 -6.67
CA GLU A 77 11.53 -8.41 -7.48
C GLU A 77 11.89 -9.88 -7.28
N VAL A 78 10.87 -10.74 -7.34
CA VAL A 78 11.07 -12.19 -7.36
C VAL A 78 11.07 -12.68 -8.81
N LEU A 79 12.09 -13.43 -9.17
CA LEU A 79 12.20 -14.13 -10.45
C LEU A 79 12.23 -15.65 -10.22
N GLU A 80 11.79 -16.39 -11.21
CA GLU A 80 12.06 -17.82 -11.31
C GLU A 80 13.57 -18.07 -11.47
N ALA A 81 14.02 -19.31 -11.24
CA ALA A 81 15.39 -19.74 -11.57
C ALA A 81 15.76 -19.49 -13.06
N SER A 82 14.76 -19.42 -13.94
CA SER A 82 14.93 -19.10 -15.36
C SER A 82 15.29 -17.62 -15.63
N GLY A 83 15.19 -16.75 -14.62
CA GLY A 83 15.35 -15.30 -14.74
C GLY A 83 14.10 -14.55 -15.19
N LYS A 84 12.98 -15.24 -15.46
CA LYS A 84 11.69 -14.60 -15.76
C LYS A 84 11.01 -14.09 -14.49
N PRO A 85 10.20 -13.02 -14.57
CA PRO A 85 9.37 -12.60 -13.44
C PRO A 85 8.52 -13.75 -12.91
N HIS A 86 8.59 -13.99 -11.61
CA HIS A 86 7.77 -15.03 -10.97
C HIS A 86 6.30 -14.62 -10.98
N ALA A 87 5.36 -15.58 -10.98
CA ALA A 87 3.92 -15.30 -11.00
C ALA A 87 3.42 -14.40 -9.85
N SER A 88 4.14 -14.39 -8.72
CA SER A 88 3.85 -13.52 -7.57
C SER A 88 4.38 -12.07 -7.72
N ASN A 89 5.09 -11.77 -8.80
CA ASN A 89 5.74 -10.47 -9.02
C ASN A 89 4.75 -9.47 -9.64
N GLY A 90 4.00 -8.77 -8.79
CA GLY A 90 3.08 -7.70 -9.21
C GLY A 90 3.81 -6.52 -9.87
N ARG A 91 5.03 -6.19 -9.44
CA ARG A 91 5.82 -5.06 -9.96
C ARG A 91 6.12 -5.19 -11.45
N ALA A 92 6.40 -6.41 -11.91
CA ALA A 92 6.65 -6.70 -13.32
C ALA A 92 5.41 -6.49 -14.23
N THR A 93 4.21 -6.36 -13.67
CA THR A 93 2.97 -6.13 -14.44
C THR A 93 2.71 -4.66 -14.76
N ILE A 94 3.55 -3.75 -14.24
CA ILE A 94 3.42 -2.31 -14.48
C ILE A 94 4.01 -1.95 -15.85
N GLU A 95 3.13 -1.60 -16.78
CA GLU A 95 3.47 -1.06 -18.10
C GLU A 95 3.51 0.48 -18.06
N ASP A 96 4.53 1.04 -17.42
CA ASP A 96 4.72 2.50 -17.28
C ASP A 96 6.20 2.90 -17.23
N ASP A 97 6.89 2.74 -18.37
CA ASP A 97 8.35 2.91 -18.42
C ASP A 97 8.80 4.38 -18.56
N ASP A 98 7.89 5.31 -18.80
CA ASP A 98 8.14 6.76 -18.87
C ASP A 98 7.89 7.50 -17.54
N ASN A 99 7.39 6.80 -16.51
CA ASN A 99 6.98 7.35 -15.22
C ASN A 99 5.99 8.52 -15.33
N ASP A 100 5.15 8.55 -16.38
CA ASP A 100 4.14 9.59 -16.53
C ASP A 100 3.07 9.50 -15.44
N PHE A 101 2.79 8.29 -14.94
CA PHE A 101 1.83 8.10 -13.88
C PHE A 101 2.44 8.39 -12.50
N TRP A 102 1.79 9.27 -11.77
CA TRP A 102 2.10 9.57 -10.37
C TRP A 102 1.03 8.96 -9.49
N PHE A 103 1.46 8.40 -8.35
CA PHE A 103 0.60 7.74 -7.40
C PHE A 103 0.83 8.28 -5.99
N GLY A 104 -0.27 8.52 -5.26
CA GLY A 104 -0.29 8.74 -3.83
C GLY A 104 -1.16 7.67 -3.18
N PHE A 105 -0.59 6.85 -2.31
CA PHE A 105 -1.34 5.82 -1.59
C PHE A 105 -1.57 6.24 -0.15
N GLU A 106 -2.82 6.16 0.29
CA GLU A 106 -3.28 6.40 1.66
C GLU A 106 -3.41 5.04 2.37
N GLN A 107 -2.39 4.61 3.11
CA GLN A 107 -2.34 3.28 3.71
C GLN A 107 -2.95 3.29 5.11
N GLU A 108 -4.15 2.72 5.24
CA GLU A 108 -4.77 2.50 6.54
C GLU A 108 -4.40 1.15 7.15
N TYR A 109 -4.35 1.07 8.47
CA TYR A 109 -4.07 -0.16 9.23
C TYR A 109 -4.56 -0.06 10.67
N PHE A 110 -4.67 -1.21 11.34
CA PHE A 110 -4.88 -1.27 12.78
C PHE A 110 -3.60 -1.69 13.50
N LEU A 111 -3.30 -1.02 14.61
CA LEU A 111 -2.37 -1.53 15.61
C LEU A 111 -3.09 -2.60 16.43
N TRP A 112 -2.51 -3.80 16.50
CA TRP A 112 -3.19 -4.97 17.01
C TRP A 112 -2.36 -5.68 18.07
N SER A 113 -2.97 -5.89 19.24
CA SER A 113 -2.36 -6.61 20.35
C SER A 113 -2.42 -8.12 20.08
N PRO A 114 -1.29 -8.82 19.96
CA PRO A 114 -1.27 -10.27 19.81
C PRO A 114 -1.78 -11.01 21.05
N ASP A 115 -1.64 -10.41 22.24
CA ASP A 115 -1.97 -11.06 23.52
C ASP A 115 -3.46 -11.31 23.70
N ASN A 116 -4.30 -10.33 23.36
CA ASN A 116 -5.75 -10.43 23.47
C ASN A 116 -6.47 -10.48 22.12
N ASN A 117 -5.70 -10.45 21.02
CA ASN A 117 -6.18 -10.46 19.64
C ASN A 117 -7.23 -9.38 19.37
N LYS A 118 -6.90 -8.12 19.71
CA LYS A 118 -7.77 -6.95 19.55
C LYS A 118 -6.98 -5.70 19.11
N PRO A 119 -7.65 -4.68 18.53
CA PRO A 119 -7.01 -3.38 18.31
C PRO A 119 -6.52 -2.75 19.62
N LEU A 120 -5.45 -1.98 19.55
CA LEU A 120 -5.07 -1.12 20.66
C LEU A 120 -6.20 -0.13 20.99
N GLY A 121 -6.50 0.02 22.28
CA GLY A 121 -7.64 0.81 22.77
C GLY A 121 -8.93 0.02 23.00
N PHE A 122 -9.01 -1.24 22.55
CA PHE A 122 -10.14 -2.11 22.88
C PHE A 122 -9.93 -2.80 24.23
N PRO A 123 -10.94 -2.79 25.14
CA PRO A 123 -10.84 -3.49 26.41
C PRO A 123 -11.05 -5.01 26.25
N ASP A 124 -10.46 -5.81 27.15
CA ASP A 124 -10.51 -7.28 27.11
C ASP A 124 -11.95 -7.83 27.15
N GLY A 125 -12.86 -7.17 27.87
CA GLY A 125 -14.25 -7.60 28.06
C GLY A 125 -15.29 -6.89 27.20
N GLY A 126 -14.90 -6.05 26.23
CA GLY A 126 -15.89 -5.27 25.48
C GLY A 126 -15.32 -4.43 24.35
N TYR A 127 -15.97 -3.29 24.12
CA TYR A 127 -15.65 -2.31 23.08
C TYR A 127 -15.36 -0.96 23.72
N PRO A 128 -14.53 -0.11 23.10
CA PRO A 128 -14.42 1.28 23.51
C PRO A 128 -15.72 2.04 23.17
N ASN A 129 -15.78 3.34 23.50
CA ASN A 129 -16.93 4.17 23.11
C ASN A 129 -17.14 4.13 21.57
N PRO A 130 -18.37 4.35 21.08
CA PRO A 130 -18.64 4.41 19.64
C PRO A 130 -17.70 5.36 18.87
N GLN A 131 -17.57 5.12 17.57
CA GLN A 131 -16.76 5.96 16.67
C GLN A 131 -17.20 7.43 16.72
N GLY A 132 -16.23 8.34 16.53
CA GLY A 132 -16.46 9.78 16.47
C GLY A 132 -15.37 10.60 17.16
N GLN A 133 -14.88 10.14 18.31
CA GLN A 133 -13.85 10.84 19.08
C GLN A 133 -12.41 10.49 18.68
N TYR A 134 -12.19 9.50 17.81
CA TYR A 134 -10.87 8.92 17.51
C TYR A 134 -10.16 9.59 16.32
N TYR A 135 -10.91 9.95 15.28
CA TYR A 135 -10.37 10.57 14.06
C TYR A 135 -9.62 11.87 14.39
N CYS A 136 -8.35 11.95 13.96
CA CYS A 136 -7.46 13.10 14.21
C CYS A 136 -7.39 13.54 15.69
N SER A 137 -7.62 12.62 16.63
CA SER A 137 -7.75 12.93 18.05
C SER A 137 -6.43 13.18 18.76
N VAL A 138 -6.49 13.80 19.93
CA VAL A 138 -5.39 13.92 20.89
C VAL A 138 -5.84 13.44 22.28
N GLY A 139 -4.88 13.00 23.09
CA GLY A 139 -5.11 12.56 24.47
C GLY A 139 -5.21 11.04 24.64
N ALA A 140 -4.83 10.57 25.83
CA ALA A 140 -4.66 9.15 26.14
C ALA A 140 -5.94 8.31 26.06
N ASN A 141 -7.12 8.95 26.12
CA ASN A 141 -8.40 8.26 26.01
C ASN A 141 -8.81 7.98 24.56
N ASN A 142 -8.13 8.57 23.57
CA ASN A 142 -8.56 8.56 22.16
C ASN A 142 -7.46 8.08 21.21
N ALA A 143 -6.21 8.53 21.40
CA ALA A 143 -5.10 8.25 20.50
C ALA A 143 -4.21 7.12 21.01
N PHE A 144 -4.44 5.90 20.53
CA PHE A 144 -3.74 4.69 21.00
C PHE A 144 -2.57 4.32 20.08
N GLY A 145 -1.37 4.17 20.65
CA GLY A 145 -0.17 3.74 19.91
C GLY A 145 0.52 4.83 19.09
N ARG A 146 0.32 6.12 19.42
CA ARG A 146 0.92 7.25 18.70
C ARG A 146 2.45 7.19 18.67
N ASP A 147 3.09 6.70 19.73
CA ASP A 147 4.54 6.50 19.81
C ASP A 147 5.08 5.58 18.69
N ILE A 148 4.35 4.51 18.37
CA ILE A 148 4.67 3.62 17.24
C ILE A 148 4.59 4.37 15.91
N VAL A 149 3.54 5.19 15.74
CA VAL A 149 3.27 5.92 14.49
C VAL A 149 4.27 7.05 14.26
N GLU A 150 4.61 7.81 15.31
CA GLU A 150 5.62 8.87 15.23
C GLU A 150 7.02 8.27 14.96
N GLU A 151 7.39 7.16 15.61
CA GLU A 151 8.65 6.46 15.30
C GLU A 151 8.68 5.96 13.85
N HIS A 152 7.57 5.42 13.35
CA HIS A 152 7.45 4.99 11.95
C HIS A 152 7.61 6.14 10.97
N LEU A 153 6.97 7.29 11.24
CA LEU A 153 7.11 8.49 10.43
C LEU A 153 8.57 8.95 10.39
N ASP A 154 9.21 9.11 11.54
CA ASP A 154 10.61 9.54 11.64
C ASP A 154 11.57 8.59 10.90
N VAL A 155 11.35 7.28 11.06
CA VAL A 155 12.14 6.23 10.39
C VAL A 155 11.94 6.27 8.87
N CYS A 156 10.71 6.45 8.38
CA CYS A 156 10.44 6.57 6.94
C CYS A 156 11.10 7.82 6.35
N LEU A 157 10.99 8.97 7.02
CA LEU A 157 11.62 10.22 6.59
C LEU A 157 13.15 10.10 6.62
N ALA A 158 13.73 9.48 7.65
CA ALA A 158 15.17 9.25 7.74
C ALA A 158 15.70 8.27 6.68
N ALA A 159 14.88 7.30 6.26
CA ALA A 159 15.19 6.42 5.13
C ALA A 159 15.11 7.14 3.77
N GLY A 160 14.44 8.30 3.72
CA GLY A 160 14.23 9.07 2.49
C GLY A 160 12.99 8.65 1.71
N LEU A 161 12.02 7.98 2.35
CA LEU A 161 10.71 7.75 1.75
C LEU A 161 9.94 9.08 1.70
N ASN A 162 9.15 9.27 0.65
CA ASN A 162 8.36 10.47 0.43
C ASN A 162 6.98 10.34 1.10
N VAL A 163 6.98 10.30 2.43
CA VAL A 163 5.78 10.32 3.27
C VAL A 163 5.22 11.74 3.29
N GLU A 164 3.94 11.88 2.93
CA GLU A 164 3.26 13.18 2.84
C GLU A 164 2.47 13.51 4.12
N GLY A 165 2.19 12.51 4.96
CA GLY A 165 1.47 12.72 6.22
C GLY A 165 1.12 11.42 6.96
N ILE A 166 0.51 11.62 8.12
CA ILE A 166 -0.10 10.60 8.97
C ILE A 166 -1.38 11.17 9.60
N ASN A 167 -2.33 10.31 9.97
CA ASN A 167 -3.46 10.67 10.83
C ASN A 167 -3.97 9.48 11.64
N ALA A 168 -4.59 9.78 12.79
CA ALA A 168 -5.42 8.80 13.49
C ALA A 168 -6.73 8.63 12.71
N GLU A 169 -7.14 7.39 12.48
CA GLU A 169 -8.34 7.07 11.72
C GLU A 169 -9.60 6.99 12.61
N VAL A 170 -10.74 6.71 11.98
CA VAL A 170 -12.07 6.78 12.61
C VAL A 170 -12.25 5.78 13.78
N ALA A 171 -11.61 4.61 13.73
CA ALA A 171 -11.69 3.60 14.79
C ALA A 171 -10.51 3.69 15.78
N ALA A 172 -10.75 3.31 17.04
CA ALA A 172 -9.70 3.25 18.05
C ALA A 172 -8.59 2.26 17.63
N GLY A 173 -7.34 2.73 17.64
CA GLY A 173 -6.17 1.95 17.23
C GLY A 173 -5.97 1.86 15.72
N GLN A 174 -6.81 2.52 14.90
CA GLN A 174 -6.64 2.65 13.46
C GLN A 174 -5.83 3.89 13.12
N TRP A 175 -4.94 3.77 12.15
CA TRP A 175 -4.06 4.85 11.69
C TRP A 175 -3.87 4.79 10.19
N GLU A 176 -3.40 5.91 9.63
CA GLU A 176 -3.06 6.04 8.23
C GLU A 176 -1.68 6.71 8.06
N PHE A 177 -0.95 6.31 7.02
CA PHE A 177 0.17 7.08 6.47
C PHE A 177 0.01 7.23 4.96
N GLN A 178 0.48 8.35 4.40
CA GLN A 178 0.38 8.63 2.97
C GLN A 178 1.76 8.71 2.31
N ILE A 179 1.94 8.04 1.17
CA ILE A 179 3.18 8.13 0.38
C ILE A 179 2.87 8.52 -1.06
N PHE A 180 3.62 9.49 -1.58
CA PHE A 180 3.56 9.92 -2.98
C PHE A 180 4.84 9.57 -3.73
N ALA A 181 4.73 9.10 -4.97
CA ALA A 181 5.86 9.00 -5.87
C ALA A 181 5.51 9.32 -7.33
N LYS A 182 6.51 9.79 -8.06
CA LYS A 182 6.44 10.02 -9.51
C LYS A 182 6.91 8.76 -10.23
N GLY A 183 5.97 7.86 -10.50
CA GLY A 183 6.22 6.56 -11.11
C GLY A 183 5.55 5.45 -10.31
N ALA A 184 4.81 4.58 -11.00
CA ALA A 184 4.05 3.51 -10.37
C ALA A 184 4.92 2.46 -9.67
N LYS A 185 6.07 2.12 -10.27
CA LYS A 185 7.04 1.17 -9.68
C LYS A 185 7.58 1.73 -8.35
N GLU A 186 8.02 2.98 -8.35
CA GLU A 186 8.56 3.62 -7.15
C GLU A 186 7.50 3.82 -6.06
N ALA A 187 6.26 4.17 -6.41
CA ALA A 187 5.17 4.28 -5.44
C ALA A 187 4.93 2.96 -4.70
N GLY A 188 4.92 1.83 -5.42
CA GLY A 188 4.81 0.51 -4.81
C GLY A 188 6.05 0.13 -4.00
N ASP A 189 7.25 0.45 -4.50
CA ASP A 189 8.53 0.19 -3.81
C ASP A 189 8.55 0.88 -2.44
N GLN A 190 8.15 2.15 -2.38
CA GLN A 190 8.13 2.93 -1.14
C GLN A 190 7.03 2.47 -0.17
N ILE A 191 5.83 2.13 -0.65
CA ILE A 191 4.77 1.58 0.22
C ILE A 191 5.22 0.27 0.86
N TRP A 192 5.83 -0.65 0.10
CA TRP A 192 6.28 -1.92 0.67
C TRP A 192 7.42 -1.75 1.68
N ILE A 193 8.36 -0.83 1.45
CA ILE A 193 9.40 -0.52 2.44
C ILE A 193 8.79 0.14 3.68
N ALA A 194 7.81 1.03 3.53
CA ALA A 194 7.11 1.64 4.66
C ALA A 194 6.34 0.60 5.48
N ARG A 195 5.64 -0.34 4.84
CA ARG A 195 4.98 -1.48 5.50
C ARG A 195 6.00 -2.35 6.25
N TYR A 196 7.14 -2.66 5.64
CA TYR A 196 8.21 -3.43 6.29
C TYR A 196 8.76 -2.74 7.54
N LEU A 197 9.03 -1.45 7.46
CA LEU A 197 9.49 -0.65 8.59
C LEU A 197 8.45 -0.63 9.71
N LEU A 198 7.16 -0.50 9.37
CA LEU A 198 6.08 -0.49 10.35
C LEU A 198 5.96 -1.84 11.09
N GLU A 199 5.98 -2.96 10.37
CA GLU A 199 5.98 -4.31 10.96
C GLU A 199 7.17 -4.50 11.90
N ARG A 200 8.36 -4.12 11.45
CA ARG A 200 9.60 -4.21 12.24
C ARG A 200 9.59 -3.31 13.48
N ILE A 201 8.95 -2.15 13.41
CA ILE A 201 8.72 -1.31 14.60
C ILE A 201 7.69 -1.99 15.50
N GLY A 202 6.60 -2.53 14.96
CA GLY A 202 5.61 -3.31 15.70
C GLY A 202 6.25 -4.42 16.54
N GLU A 203 7.20 -5.17 15.98
CA GLU A 203 7.99 -6.19 16.68
C GLU A 203 8.64 -5.65 17.98
N LYS A 204 9.22 -4.44 17.94
CA LYS A 204 9.85 -3.79 19.10
C LYS A 204 8.85 -3.49 20.21
N TYR A 205 7.62 -3.15 19.86
CA TYR A 205 6.55 -2.80 20.80
C TYR A 205 5.67 -3.99 21.20
N GLY A 206 5.90 -5.18 20.63
CA GLY A 206 5.02 -6.34 20.82
C GLY A 206 3.63 -6.15 20.21
N VAL A 207 3.51 -5.30 19.19
CA VAL A 207 2.27 -4.96 18.49
C VAL A 207 2.35 -5.46 17.06
N SER A 208 1.33 -6.17 16.60
CA SER A 208 1.20 -6.59 15.21
C SER A 208 0.48 -5.54 14.38
N ILE A 209 0.78 -5.48 13.08
CA ILE A 209 0.06 -4.60 12.14
C ILE A 209 -1.01 -5.42 11.44
N ASN A 210 -2.26 -5.03 11.61
CA ASN A 210 -3.38 -5.70 10.97
C ASN A 210 -3.77 -4.96 9.69
N TRP A 211 -3.47 -5.59 8.56
CA TRP A 211 -3.79 -5.09 7.22
C TRP A 211 -5.17 -5.50 6.71
N HIS A 212 -5.91 -6.35 7.43
CA HIS A 212 -7.19 -6.86 6.96
C HIS A 212 -8.19 -5.71 6.79
N CYS A 213 -8.95 -5.71 5.69
CA CYS A 213 -9.78 -4.56 5.31
C CYS A 213 -11.04 -4.36 6.17
N LYS A 214 -11.40 -5.36 6.97
CA LYS A 214 -12.54 -5.31 7.91
C LYS A 214 -12.27 -6.20 9.12
N PRO A 215 -11.28 -5.89 9.98
CA PRO A 215 -10.78 -6.81 10.99
C PRO A 215 -11.78 -7.05 12.14
N LEU A 216 -12.75 -6.14 12.31
CA LEU A 216 -13.81 -6.21 13.32
C LEU A 216 -15.12 -6.82 12.79
N GLY A 217 -15.11 -7.39 11.58
CA GLY A 217 -16.24 -8.14 11.02
C GLY A 217 -17.50 -7.28 10.81
N THR A 218 -18.66 -7.81 11.24
CA THR A 218 -19.98 -7.18 11.05
C THR A 218 -20.31 -6.10 12.09
N LEU A 219 -19.37 -5.75 12.96
CA LEU A 219 -19.55 -4.69 13.94
C LEU A 219 -19.54 -3.31 13.24
N ASP A 220 -20.17 -2.33 13.89
CA ASP A 220 -20.28 -0.94 13.41
C ASP A 220 -18.96 -0.14 13.60
N TRP A 221 -17.89 -0.65 12.98
CA TRP A 221 -16.56 -0.05 12.95
C TRP A 221 -16.09 0.12 11.51
N ASN A 222 -15.35 1.17 11.23
CA ASN A 222 -14.79 1.42 9.91
C ASN A 222 -13.88 0.26 9.46
N GLY A 223 -13.84 0.03 8.15
CA GLY A 223 -12.85 -0.85 7.54
C GLY A 223 -11.55 -0.09 7.29
N SER A 224 -10.56 -0.79 6.72
CA SER A 224 -9.27 -0.21 6.32
C SER A 224 -9.09 -0.21 4.81
N GLY A 225 -8.83 0.97 4.25
CA GLY A 225 -8.59 1.21 2.83
C GLY A 225 -7.10 1.28 2.45
N MET A 226 -6.85 1.29 1.14
CA MET A 226 -5.62 1.86 0.59
C MET A 226 -5.99 2.78 -0.57
N HIS A 227 -6.54 3.96 -0.30
CA HIS A 227 -6.98 4.83 -1.40
C HIS A 227 -5.82 5.17 -2.32
N ALA A 228 -6.06 5.11 -3.62
CA ALA A 228 -5.07 5.34 -4.65
C ALA A 228 -5.37 6.66 -5.36
N ASN A 229 -4.65 7.71 -5.01
CA ASN A 229 -4.61 8.95 -5.75
C ASN A 229 -3.73 8.74 -6.98
N PHE A 230 -4.21 9.06 -8.18
CA PHE A 230 -3.44 8.87 -9.42
C PHE A 230 -3.64 9.98 -10.43
N SER A 231 -2.59 10.26 -11.21
CA SER A 231 -2.65 11.15 -12.36
C SER A 231 -1.61 10.75 -13.41
N ASN A 232 -1.86 11.06 -14.67
CA ASN A 232 -0.88 11.08 -15.75
C ASN A 232 -0.88 12.46 -16.41
N THR A 233 -0.07 12.68 -17.46
CA THR A 233 -0.03 13.98 -18.14
C THR A 233 -1.41 14.41 -18.62
N LEU A 234 -2.21 13.49 -19.17
CA LEU A 234 -3.58 13.76 -19.59
C LEU A 234 -4.41 14.42 -18.47
N LEU A 235 -4.48 13.81 -17.28
CA LEU A 235 -5.27 14.34 -16.17
C LEU A 235 -4.69 15.65 -15.62
N ARG A 236 -3.36 15.78 -15.56
CA ARG A 236 -2.68 16.98 -15.05
C ARG A 236 -2.85 18.19 -15.98
N THR A 237 -3.07 17.97 -17.28
CA THR A 237 -3.18 19.07 -18.26
C THR A 237 -4.55 19.21 -18.92
N ALA A 238 -5.49 18.29 -18.71
CA ALA A 238 -6.77 18.21 -19.43
C ALA A 238 -7.51 19.54 -19.53
N GLY A 239 -7.65 20.27 -18.41
CA GLY A 239 -8.36 21.55 -18.39
C GLY A 239 -9.86 21.45 -18.70
N ASN A 240 -10.43 20.23 -18.69
CA ASN A 240 -11.77 19.95 -19.18
C ASN A 240 -12.41 18.77 -18.42
N LYS A 241 -13.62 18.99 -17.91
CA LYS A 241 -14.47 17.97 -17.27
C LYS A 241 -14.69 16.73 -18.13
N VAL A 242 -14.91 16.91 -19.44
CA VAL A 242 -15.23 15.80 -20.35
C VAL A 242 -14.13 14.75 -20.38
N VAL A 243 -12.86 15.15 -20.25
CA VAL A 243 -11.73 14.21 -20.20
C VAL A 243 -11.79 13.40 -18.90
N TYR A 244 -12.07 14.04 -17.77
CA TYR A 244 -12.23 13.35 -16.48
C TYR A 244 -13.40 12.37 -16.51
N ASP A 245 -14.54 12.77 -17.07
CA ASP A 245 -15.70 11.89 -17.22
C ASP A 245 -15.36 10.68 -18.10
N LYS A 246 -14.68 10.86 -19.24
CA LYS A 246 -14.19 9.76 -20.10
C LYS A 246 -13.28 8.80 -19.33
N VAL A 247 -12.33 9.33 -18.56
CA VAL A 247 -11.39 8.51 -17.79
C VAL A 247 -12.13 7.71 -16.72
N CYS A 248 -13.02 8.35 -15.94
CA CYS A 248 -13.82 7.65 -14.93
C CYS A 248 -14.72 6.58 -15.55
N GLU A 249 -15.39 6.86 -16.67
CA GLU A 249 -16.27 5.89 -17.35
C GLU A 249 -15.52 4.66 -17.88
N ALA A 250 -14.23 4.79 -18.22
CA ALA A 250 -13.42 3.65 -18.65
C ALA A 250 -13.23 2.57 -17.57
N PHE A 251 -13.42 2.91 -16.28
CA PHE A 251 -13.39 1.93 -15.19
C PHE A 251 -14.67 1.12 -15.06
N ARG A 252 -15.82 1.65 -15.51
CA ARG A 252 -17.13 1.00 -15.37
C ARG A 252 -17.22 -0.40 -15.99
N PRO A 253 -16.73 -0.67 -17.22
CA PRO A 253 -16.83 -2.01 -17.81
C PRO A 253 -15.87 -3.03 -17.21
N VAL A 254 -14.86 -2.58 -16.45
CA VAL A 254 -13.76 -3.42 -15.94
C VAL A 254 -13.72 -3.50 -14.41
N VAL A 255 -14.82 -3.16 -13.72
CA VAL A 255 -14.91 -3.18 -12.24
C VAL A 255 -14.42 -4.49 -11.65
N ARG A 256 -14.86 -5.63 -12.21
CA ARG A 256 -14.43 -6.96 -11.74
C ARG A 256 -12.92 -7.13 -11.82
N GLU A 257 -12.28 -6.74 -12.92
CA GLU A 257 -10.82 -6.83 -13.08
C GLU A 257 -10.06 -5.97 -12.08
N HIS A 258 -10.62 -4.82 -11.67
CA HIS A 258 -10.07 -4.02 -10.59
C HIS A 258 -10.25 -4.70 -9.23
N ILE A 259 -11.47 -5.13 -8.91
CA ILE A 259 -11.77 -5.79 -7.63
C ILE A 259 -10.92 -7.05 -7.42
N ASP A 260 -10.67 -7.83 -8.47
CA ASP A 260 -9.84 -9.06 -8.42
C ASP A 260 -8.39 -8.80 -7.94
N VAL A 261 -7.89 -7.55 -8.06
CA VAL A 261 -6.54 -7.17 -7.59
C VAL A 261 -6.55 -6.14 -6.44
N TYR A 262 -7.72 -5.72 -5.98
CA TYR A 262 -7.89 -4.68 -4.95
C TYR A 262 -7.91 -5.24 -3.51
N GLY A 263 -7.35 -6.44 -3.35
CA GLY A 263 -7.11 -7.12 -2.08
C GLY A 263 -8.22 -8.08 -1.67
N ALA A 264 -7.84 -9.08 -0.87
CA ALA A 264 -8.73 -10.12 -0.39
C ALA A 264 -9.87 -9.58 0.47
N ASP A 265 -11.02 -10.25 0.45
CA ASP A 265 -12.15 -9.98 1.34
C ASP A 265 -12.76 -8.58 1.25
N ASN A 266 -12.47 -7.84 0.18
CA ASN A 266 -12.92 -6.46 0.00
C ASN A 266 -14.46 -6.31 -0.02
N HIS A 267 -15.20 -7.40 -0.28
CA HIS A 267 -16.66 -7.47 -0.17
C HIS A 267 -17.18 -7.22 1.26
N LEU A 268 -16.34 -7.46 2.28
CA LEU A 268 -16.65 -7.15 3.68
C LEU A 268 -16.53 -5.64 3.98
N ARG A 269 -15.75 -4.92 3.20
CA ARG A 269 -15.53 -3.47 3.36
C ARG A 269 -16.44 -2.65 2.44
N LEU A 270 -16.47 -2.96 1.15
CA LEU A 270 -17.22 -2.24 0.11
C LEU A 270 -18.70 -2.62 0.10
N THR A 271 -19.43 -2.17 1.12
CA THR A 271 -20.85 -2.53 1.35
C THR A 271 -21.83 -1.43 0.96
N GLY A 272 -21.35 -0.23 0.63
CA GLY A 272 -22.19 0.97 0.48
C GLY A 272 -22.40 1.74 1.80
N LEU A 273 -21.93 1.19 2.93
CA LEU A 273 -21.95 1.83 4.25
C LEU A 273 -20.56 2.38 4.59
N HIS A 274 -20.49 3.25 5.61
CA HIS A 274 -19.23 3.79 6.16
C HIS A 274 -18.29 4.41 5.12
N GLU A 275 -18.80 5.32 4.29
CA GLU A 275 -18.02 6.04 3.27
C GLU A 275 -17.38 5.13 2.19
N THR A 276 -18.02 4.01 1.88
CA THR A 276 -17.62 3.12 0.78
C THR A 276 -18.71 2.96 -0.27
N ALA A 277 -18.32 2.72 -1.51
CA ALA A 277 -19.24 2.25 -2.54
C ALA A 277 -19.55 0.75 -2.38
N SER A 278 -20.66 0.30 -2.94
CA SER A 278 -20.93 -1.14 -3.15
C SER A 278 -19.86 -1.77 -4.04
N ILE A 279 -19.44 -3.00 -3.73
CA ILE A 279 -18.47 -3.75 -4.55
C ILE A 279 -18.99 -4.10 -5.96
N HIS A 280 -20.31 -4.14 -6.14
CA HIS A 280 -20.94 -4.56 -7.40
C HIS A 280 -21.23 -3.40 -8.35
N ASP A 281 -21.23 -2.17 -7.84
CA ASP A 281 -21.56 -0.97 -8.59
C ASP A 281 -20.33 -0.10 -8.81
N PHE A 282 -20.41 0.78 -9.81
CA PHE A 282 -19.40 1.80 -10.04
C PHE A 282 -20.01 3.18 -10.09
N SER A 283 -19.44 4.08 -9.30
CA SER A 283 -19.84 5.48 -9.24
C SER A 283 -18.60 6.38 -9.17
N TYR A 284 -18.74 7.60 -9.66
CA TYR A 284 -17.76 8.66 -9.44
C TYR A 284 -18.47 9.98 -9.23
N GLY A 285 -17.84 10.88 -8.49
CA GLY A 285 -18.43 12.17 -8.17
C GLY A 285 -17.41 13.20 -7.69
N VAL A 286 -17.74 14.48 -7.86
CA VAL A 286 -16.96 15.57 -7.29
C VAL A 286 -17.20 15.61 -5.78
N SER A 287 -16.12 15.51 -5.00
CA SER A 287 -16.18 15.50 -3.54
C SER A 287 -17.04 14.39 -2.92
N ASP A 288 -17.39 13.35 -3.68
CA ASP A 288 -18.24 12.26 -3.21
C ASP A 288 -17.39 11.18 -2.54
N ARG A 289 -17.48 11.09 -1.20
CA ARG A 289 -16.78 10.08 -0.41
C ARG A 289 -17.45 8.70 -0.48
N GLY A 290 -18.73 8.62 -0.88
CA GLY A 290 -19.43 7.35 -1.08
C GLY A 290 -19.21 6.74 -2.47
N ALA A 291 -18.53 7.45 -3.36
CA ALA A 291 -18.26 6.99 -4.71
C ALA A 291 -17.09 6.00 -4.79
N SER A 292 -17.05 5.20 -5.87
CA SER A 292 -15.90 4.34 -6.18
C SER A 292 -14.65 5.15 -6.51
N ILE A 293 -14.80 6.17 -7.37
CA ILE A 293 -13.75 7.14 -7.69
C ILE A 293 -14.20 8.53 -7.27
N ARG A 294 -13.42 9.19 -6.44
CA ARG A 294 -13.65 10.58 -6.06
C ARG A 294 -12.85 11.50 -6.98
N ILE A 295 -13.50 12.55 -7.48
CA ILE A 295 -12.82 13.70 -8.10
C ILE A 295 -12.61 14.74 -6.98
N PRO A 296 -11.36 15.01 -6.57
CA PRO A 296 -11.07 15.98 -5.52
C PRO A 296 -11.57 17.39 -5.89
N VAL A 297 -12.04 18.15 -4.89
CA VAL A 297 -12.44 19.55 -5.08
C VAL A 297 -11.30 20.38 -5.67
N ALA A 298 -10.06 20.14 -5.21
CA ALA A 298 -8.87 20.82 -5.70
C ALA A 298 -8.64 20.60 -7.22
N THR A 299 -9.04 19.46 -7.78
CA THR A 299 -8.97 19.21 -9.24
C THR A 299 -9.92 20.13 -9.99
N VAL A 300 -11.13 20.34 -9.47
CA VAL A 300 -12.14 21.23 -10.06
C VAL A 300 -11.73 22.70 -9.92
N GLU A 301 -11.27 23.11 -8.73
CA GLU A 301 -10.78 24.46 -8.46
C GLU A 301 -9.56 24.84 -9.31
N LYS A 302 -8.71 23.88 -9.64
CA LYS A 302 -7.59 24.05 -10.57
C LYS A 302 -8.01 23.95 -12.05
N GLY A 303 -9.30 24.08 -12.33
CA GLY A 303 -9.85 24.10 -13.68
C GLY A 303 -9.76 22.75 -14.37
N TRP A 304 -10.09 21.66 -13.67
CA TRP A 304 -10.01 20.28 -14.17
C TRP A 304 -8.59 19.87 -14.55
N LYS A 305 -7.67 20.11 -13.61
CA LYS A 305 -6.24 19.75 -13.70
C LYS A 305 -5.78 19.21 -12.36
N GLY A 306 -5.33 17.98 -12.31
CA GLY A 306 -5.00 17.32 -11.06
C GLY A 306 -5.04 15.80 -11.17
N TYR A 307 -5.70 15.19 -10.19
CA TYR A 307 -5.71 13.75 -9.96
C TYR A 307 -7.12 13.24 -9.68
N LEU A 308 -7.25 11.92 -9.71
CA LEU A 308 -8.42 11.16 -9.28
C LEU A 308 -8.04 10.34 -8.04
N GLU A 309 -9.01 9.98 -7.20
CA GLU A 309 -8.83 9.07 -6.08
C GLU A 309 -9.68 7.81 -6.30
N ASP A 310 -9.06 6.65 -6.46
CA ASP A 310 -9.76 5.36 -6.42
C ASP A 310 -9.84 4.87 -4.97
N ARG A 311 -11.05 4.81 -4.42
CA ARG A 311 -11.31 4.46 -3.01
C ARG A 311 -11.52 2.96 -2.78
N ARG A 312 -11.54 2.18 -3.87
CA ARG A 312 -11.85 0.75 -3.85
C ARG A 312 -10.70 -0.18 -3.44
N PRO A 313 -9.40 0.14 -3.57
CA PRO A 313 -8.37 -0.74 -3.06
C PRO A 313 -8.45 -0.85 -1.54
N ASN A 314 -8.24 -2.05 -1.01
CA ASN A 314 -8.25 -2.28 0.43
C ASN A 314 -6.84 -2.20 1.03
N SER A 315 -6.77 -2.11 2.37
CA SER A 315 -5.52 -1.94 3.12
C SER A 315 -4.47 -3.05 2.90
N ALA A 316 -4.88 -4.26 2.52
CA ALA A 316 -3.99 -5.39 2.25
C ALA A 316 -3.60 -5.53 0.77
N ALA A 317 -4.14 -4.68 -0.12
CA ALA A 317 -3.89 -4.80 -1.54
C ALA A 317 -2.40 -4.61 -1.88
N ASP A 318 -1.95 -5.25 -2.95
CA ASP A 318 -0.61 -5.05 -3.50
C ASP A 318 -0.60 -3.74 -4.33
N PRO A 319 0.09 -2.68 -3.88
CA PRO A 319 0.13 -1.40 -4.58
C PRO A 319 0.63 -1.53 -6.02
N TYR A 320 1.48 -2.52 -6.33
CA TYR A 320 1.92 -2.74 -7.70
C TYR A 320 0.77 -3.19 -8.61
N LYS A 321 -0.04 -4.15 -8.16
CA LYS A 321 -1.17 -4.67 -8.95
C LYS A 321 -2.28 -3.64 -9.08
N VAL A 322 -2.53 -2.86 -8.03
CA VAL A 322 -3.46 -1.72 -8.05
C VAL A 322 -3.02 -0.71 -9.11
N ALA A 323 -1.76 -0.25 -9.06
CA ALA A 323 -1.22 0.71 -10.01
C ALA A 323 -1.24 0.18 -11.45
N ALA A 324 -0.79 -1.06 -11.67
CA ALA A 324 -0.79 -1.69 -13.00
C ALA A 324 -2.19 -1.72 -13.63
N ARG A 325 -3.22 -2.08 -12.83
CA ARG A 325 -4.60 -2.16 -13.28
C ARG A 325 -5.21 -0.78 -13.56
N ILE A 326 -4.89 0.23 -12.74
CA ILE A 326 -5.27 1.64 -12.98
C ILE A 326 -4.63 2.14 -14.29
N ILE A 327 -3.32 1.96 -14.45
CA ILE A 327 -2.58 2.39 -15.65
C ILE A 327 -3.20 1.78 -16.91
N LYS A 328 -3.45 0.47 -16.91
CA LYS A 328 -4.04 -0.24 -18.06
C LYS A 328 -5.41 0.34 -18.44
N THR A 329 -6.25 0.66 -17.47
CA THR A 329 -7.57 1.28 -17.73
C THR A 329 -7.42 2.70 -18.27
N VAL A 330 -6.58 3.54 -17.64
CA VAL A 330 -6.42 4.93 -18.06
C VAL A 330 -5.78 5.04 -19.46
N LYS A 331 -4.80 4.19 -19.78
CA LYS A 331 -4.18 4.13 -21.12
C LYS A 331 -5.14 3.68 -22.23
N SER A 332 -6.27 3.05 -21.89
CA SER A 332 -7.31 2.66 -22.87
C SER A 332 -8.18 3.83 -23.34
N VAL A 333 -8.13 4.98 -22.64
CA VAL A 333 -8.96 6.14 -22.94
C VAL A 333 -8.41 6.85 -24.17
N ALA A 334 -9.12 6.76 -25.29
CA ALA A 334 -8.84 7.58 -26.47
C ALA A 334 -9.23 9.04 -26.17
N VAL A 335 -8.24 9.93 -26.26
CA VAL A 335 -8.41 11.37 -25.98
C VAL A 335 -9.05 12.07 -27.16
#